data_AF-A0A7K2X8Y5-F1
#
_entry.id   AF-A0A7K2X8Y5-F1
#
_cell.length_a   1.000
_cell.length_b   1.000
_cell.length_c   1.000
_cell.angle_alpha   90.00
_cell.angle_beta   90.00
_cell.angle_gamma   90.00
#
_symmetry.space_group_name_H-M   'P 1'
#
loop_
_entity.id
_entity.type
_entity.pdbx_description
1 polymer ?
#
loop_
_entity_poly.entity_id
_entity_poly.type
_entity_poly.pdbx_seq_one_letter_code
_entity_poly.pdbx_strand_id
1 'polypeptide(L)'
;AGAGTPPDATALAVLEETAEFLGAGFADLINLFQPERILVGGWAGLQLGTPFLEAVEGYAREYALTYPAARVEIGLGTLGPDAVTVGAAILPLADFFTRGGRRVETGAETAGEQPAWATTVRERTAH
;
A
#
# COMPACT_ATOMS: atom_id res chain seq x y z
N ALA A 1 16.14 -35.58 2.19
CA ALA A 1 15.38 -35.25 0.97
C ALA A 1 13.94 -35.71 1.18
N GLY A 2 13.09 -34.85 1.73
CA GLY A 2 11.66 -35.15 1.89
C GLY A 2 10.95 -34.78 0.60
N ALA A 3 10.32 -35.76 -0.05
CA ALA A 3 9.44 -35.49 -1.18
C ALA A 3 8.26 -34.65 -0.68
N GLY A 4 8.22 -33.37 -1.09
CA GLY A 4 7.13 -32.46 -0.74
C GLY A 4 5.82 -32.92 -1.39
N THR A 5 4.72 -32.76 -0.67
CA THR A 5 3.36 -32.90 -1.19
C THR A 5 3.22 -32.07 -2.48
N PRO A 6 2.61 -32.61 -3.56
CA PRO A 6 2.36 -31.83 -4.76
C PRO A 6 1.52 -30.59 -4.41
N PRO A 7 1.78 -29.44 -5.04
CA PRO A 7 1.05 -28.20 -4.74
C PRO A 7 -0.44 -28.38 -5.02
N ASP A 8 -1.26 -27.86 -4.11
CA ASP A 8 -2.72 -27.92 -4.20
C ASP A 8 -3.21 -27.08 -5.40
N ALA A 9 -3.89 -27.73 -6.35
CA ALA A 9 -4.41 -27.09 -7.54
C ALA A 9 -5.40 -25.96 -7.23
N THR A 10 -6.18 -26.07 -6.15
CA THR A 10 -7.11 -25.03 -5.71
C THR A 10 -6.35 -23.81 -5.21
N ALA A 11 -5.31 -24.03 -4.41
CA ALA A 11 -4.48 -22.95 -3.89
C ALA A 11 -3.77 -22.21 -5.05
N LEU A 12 -3.26 -22.95 -6.04
CA LEU A 12 -2.65 -22.35 -7.22
C LEU A 12 -3.65 -21.52 -8.03
N ALA A 13 -4.88 -22.03 -8.23
CA ALA A 13 -5.92 -21.28 -8.96
C ALA A 13 -6.29 -19.96 -8.25
N VAL A 14 -6.40 -19.97 -6.92
CA VAL A 14 -6.66 -18.76 -6.13
C VAL A 14 -5.50 -17.77 -6.24
N LEU A 15 -4.25 -18.25 -6.21
CA LEU A 15 -3.09 -17.37 -6.39
C LEU A 15 -3.06 -16.75 -7.77
N GLU A 16 -3.35 -17.52 -8.82
CA GLU A 16 -3.42 -17.00 -10.20
C GLU A 16 -4.50 -15.92 -10.35
N GLU A 17 -5.72 -16.20 -9.87
CA GLU A 17 -6.83 -15.24 -9.88
C GLU A 17 -6.49 -13.97 -9.08
N THR A 18 -5.83 -14.13 -7.93
CA THR A 18 -5.37 -12.99 -7.14
C THR A 18 -4.29 -12.18 -7.88
N ALA A 19 -3.39 -12.85 -8.59
CA ALA A 19 -2.35 -12.18 -9.39
C ALA A 19 -2.97 -11.37 -10.54
N GLU A 20 -3.99 -11.91 -11.20
CA GLU A 20 -4.74 -11.21 -12.25
C GLU A 20 -5.41 -9.95 -11.72
N PHE A 21 -6.16 -10.05 -10.62
CA PHE A 21 -6.84 -8.89 -10.02
C PHE A 21 -5.85 -7.83 -9.51
N LEU A 22 -4.75 -8.25 -8.89
CA LEU A 22 -3.72 -7.32 -8.43
C LEU A 22 -3.01 -6.65 -9.62
N GLY A 23 -2.74 -7.40 -10.68
CA GLY A 23 -2.18 -6.89 -11.93
C GLY A 23 -3.06 -5.83 -12.57
N ALA A 24 -4.38 -6.06 -12.65
CA ALA A 24 -5.35 -5.07 -13.13
C ALA A 24 -5.33 -3.78 -12.29
N GLY A 25 -5.32 -3.89 -10.96
CA GLY A 25 -5.20 -2.73 -10.08
C GLY A 25 -3.88 -1.98 -10.27
N PHE A 26 -2.77 -2.68 -10.52
CA PHE A 26 -1.48 -2.05 -10.82
C PHE A 26 -1.48 -1.37 -12.18
N ALA A 27 -2.12 -1.95 -13.19
CA ALA A 27 -2.28 -1.32 -14.49
C ALA A 27 -3.04 0.01 -14.39
N ASP A 28 -4.08 0.09 -13.55
CA ASP A 28 -4.78 1.35 -13.28
C ASP A 28 -3.84 2.38 -12.66
N LEU A 29 -3.04 2.01 -11.66
CA LEU A 29 -2.05 2.92 -11.06
C LEU A 29 -0.99 3.38 -12.08
N ILE A 30 -0.52 2.48 -12.94
CA ILE A 30 0.45 2.78 -14.00
C ILE A 30 -0.15 3.79 -14.98
N ASN A 31 -1.38 3.55 -15.42
CA ASN A 31 -2.08 4.38 -16.38
C ASN A 31 -2.39 5.77 -15.83
N LEU A 32 -2.78 5.86 -14.55
CA LEU A 32 -3.19 7.11 -13.91
C LEU A 32 -2.01 7.98 -13.46
N PHE A 33 -0.98 7.38 -12.87
CA PHE A 33 0.09 8.12 -12.20
C PHE A 33 1.43 8.10 -12.93
N GLN A 34 1.61 7.20 -13.91
CA GLN A 34 2.87 6.99 -14.63
C GLN A 34 4.10 6.94 -13.68
N PRO A 35 4.05 6.13 -12.60
CA PRO A 35 5.10 6.11 -11.60
C PRO A 35 6.39 5.51 -12.16
N GLU A 36 7.53 5.88 -11.57
CA GLU A 36 8.80 5.21 -11.86
C GLU A 36 8.87 3.83 -11.19
N ARG A 37 8.25 3.66 -10.00
CA ARG A 37 8.21 2.37 -9.30
C ARG A 37 6.93 2.12 -8.52
N ILE A 38 6.57 0.84 -8.40
CA ILE A 38 5.56 0.32 -7.48
C ILE A 38 6.25 -0.67 -6.55
N LEU A 39 6.25 -0.37 -5.24
CA LEU A 39 6.86 -1.22 -4.22
C LEU A 39 5.79 -1.91 -3.39
N VAL A 40 5.78 -3.24 -3.44
CA VAL A 40 4.87 -4.07 -2.65
C VAL A 40 5.48 -4.30 -1.27
N GLY A 41 4.87 -3.69 -0.27
CA GLY A 41 5.25 -3.83 1.13
C GLY A 41 4.35 -4.82 1.89
N GLY A 42 4.75 -5.11 3.14
CA GLY A 42 3.98 -5.94 4.05
C GLY A 42 4.25 -7.44 3.93
N TRP A 43 3.73 -8.19 4.90
CA TRP A 43 4.00 -9.62 5.05
C TRP A 43 3.57 -10.46 3.84
N ALA A 44 2.52 -10.06 3.12
CA ALA A 44 2.01 -10.80 1.97
C ALA A 44 2.99 -10.78 0.77
N GLY A 45 3.56 -9.61 0.45
CA GLY A 45 4.59 -9.52 -0.61
C GLY A 45 5.85 -10.33 -0.27
N LEU A 46 6.23 -10.35 1.02
CA LEU A 46 7.40 -11.07 1.50
C LEU A 46 7.22 -12.60 1.53
N GLN A 47 5.98 -13.08 1.73
CA GLN A 47 5.66 -14.50 1.85
C GLN A 47 5.27 -15.15 0.53
N LEU A 48 4.60 -14.42 -0.38
CA LEU A 48 4.22 -14.92 -1.70
C LEU A 48 5.40 -14.99 -2.68
N GLY A 49 6.46 -14.21 -2.39
CA GLY A 49 7.76 -14.32 -3.06
C GLY A 49 7.79 -13.80 -4.50
N THR A 50 8.95 -13.95 -5.13
CA THR A 50 9.23 -13.46 -6.49
C THR A 50 8.30 -14.04 -7.57
N PRO A 51 7.99 -15.35 -7.61
CA PRO A 51 7.17 -15.90 -8.70
C PRO A 51 5.74 -15.33 -8.76
N PHE A 52 5.13 -15.07 -7.60
CA PHE A 52 3.81 -14.44 -7.55
C PHE A 52 3.87 -13.00 -8.08
N LEU A 53 4.92 -12.25 -7.74
CA LEU A 53 5.09 -10.90 -8.27
C LEU A 53 5.38 -10.87 -9.77
N GLU A 54 6.09 -11.85 -10.31
CA GLU A 54 6.29 -11.99 -11.75
C GLU A 54 4.95 -12.20 -12.47
N ALA A 55 4.05 -13.02 -11.91
CA ALA A 55 2.70 -13.20 -12.45
C ALA A 55 1.90 -11.89 -12.42
N VAL A 56 1.91 -11.18 -11.29
CA VAL A 56 1.25 -9.86 -11.13
C VAL A 56 1.81 -8.86 -12.14
N GLU A 57 3.13 -8.82 -12.34
CA GLU A 57 3.77 -7.95 -13.32
C GLU A 57 3.33 -8.29 -14.75
N GLY A 58 3.20 -9.57 -15.08
CA GLY A 58 2.67 -10.04 -16.36
C GLY A 58 1.29 -9.44 -16.66
N TYR A 59 0.35 -9.61 -15.74
CA TYR A 59 -1.00 -9.06 -15.86
C TYR A 59 -1.02 -7.53 -15.87
N ALA A 60 -0.21 -6.87 -15.02
CA ALA A 60 -0.10 -5.42 -15.01
C ALA A 60 0.38 -4.87 -16.36
N ARG A 61 1.34 -5.55 -17.01
CA ARG A 61 1.84 -5.16 -18.33
C ARG A 61 0.84 -5.45 -19.45
N GLU A 62 0.02 -6.49 -19.32
CA GLU A 62 -1.04 -6.81 -20.27
C GLU A 62 -2.15 -5.74 -20.28
N TYR A 63 -2.53 -5.25 -19.11
CA TYR A 63 -3.63 -4.28 -18.97
C TYR A 63 -3.19 -2.82 -19.02
N ALA A 64 -1.91 -2.51 -18.78
CA ALA A 64 -1.40 -1.14 -18.84
C ALA A 64 -1.11 -0.68 -20.28
N LEU A 65 -1.17 0.64 -20.50
CA LEU A 65 -0.73 1.24 -21.76
C LEU A 65 0.77 0.99 -21.98
N THR A 66 1.15 0.63 -23.20
CA THR A 66 2.53 0.21 -23.54
C THR A 66 3.60 1.22 -23.11
N TYR A 67 3.35 2.52 -23.32
CA TYR A 67 4.34 3.56 -22.99
C TYR A 67 4.62 3.69 -21.48
N PRO A 68 3.63 3.92 -20.60
CA PRO A 68 3.89 3.97 -19.16
C PRO A 68 4.32 2.62 -18.58
N ALA A 69 3.81 1.48 -19.09
CA ALA A 69 4.23 0.14 -18.66
C ALA A 69 5.73 -0.14 -18.90
N ALA A 70 6.32 0.48 -19.93
CA ALA A 70 7.75 0.34 -20.22
C ALA A 70 8.66 1.13 -19.25
N ARG A 71 8.09 2.03 -18.44
CA ARG A 71 8.85 2.98 -17.60
C ARG A 71 8.68 2.75 -16.09
N VAL A 72 7.85 1.78 -15.71
CA VAL A 72 7.60 1.41 -14.31
C VAL A 72 8.37 0.15 -13.94
N GLU A 73 8.95 0.15 -12.74
CA GLU A 73 9.54 -1.03 -12.11
C GLU A 73 8.65 -1.50 -10.95
N ILE A 74 8.29 -2.79 -10.91
CA ILE A 74 7.51 -3.38 -9.82
C ILE A 74 8.44 -4.24 -8.98
N GLY A 75 8.45 -4.02 -7.66
CA GLY A 75 9.39 -4.70 -6.78
C GLY A 75 8.91 -4.83 -5.34
N LEU A 76 9.73 -5.48 -4.51
CA LEU A 76 9.47 -5.65 -3.08
C LEU A 76 10.05 -4.50 -2.26
N GLY A 77 9.29 -4.06 -1.24
CA GLY A 77 9.80 -3.17 -0.21
C GLY A 77 10.85 -3.86 0.67
N THR A 78 11.93 -3.15 0.99
CA THR A 78 13.06 -3.72 1.76
C THR A 78 12.93 -3.59 3.27
N LEU A 79 11.99 -2.75 3.74
CA LEU A 79 11.78 -2.48 5.17
C LEU A 79 11.05 -3.60 5.92
N GLY A 80 10.58 -4.61 5.20
CA GLY A 80 9.99 -5.80 5.80
C GLY A 80 8.77 -5.49 6.69
N PRO A 81 8.60 -6.19 7.83
CA PRO A 81 7.49 -5.93 8.76
C PRO A 81 7.58 -4.57 9.44
N ASP A 82 8.77 -3.96 9.49
CA ASP A 82 9.00 -2.69 10.17
C ASP A 82 8.63 -1.47 9.32
N ALA A 83 8.23 -1.66 8.06
CA ALA A 83 7.89 -0.57 7.13
C ALA A 83 6.90 0.45 7.73
N VAL A 84 5.88 -0.04 8.43
CA VAL A 84 4.87 0.81 9.08
C VAL A 84 5.47 1.57 10.27
N THR A 85 6.21 0.88 11.13
CA THR A 85 6.83 1.47 12.32
C THR A 85 7.85 2.54 11.95
N VAL A 86 8.72 2.24 10.97
CA VAL A 86 9.71 3.18 10.43
C VAL A 86 9.00 4.40 9.82
N GLY A 87 7.98 4.18 8.99
CA GLY A 87 7.18 5.27 8.41
C GLY A 87 6.56 6.16 9.48
N ALA A 88 5.92 5.56 10.50
CA ALA A 88 5.28 6.29 11.60
C ALA A 88 6.29 7.11 12.42
N ALA A 89 7.50 6.60 12.65
CA ALA A 89 8.56 7.32 13.36
C ALA A 89 9.13 8.49 12.54
N ILE A 90 9.14 8.37 11.20
CA ILE A 90 9.64 9.42 10.30
C ILE A 90 8.70 10.63 10.27
N LEU A 91 7.38 10.44 10.34
CA LEU A 91 6.41 11.54 10.24
C LEU A 91 6.67 12.70 11.23
N PRO A 92 6.79 12.50 12.56
CA PRO A 92 7.08 13.59 13.49
C PRO A 92 8.50 14.16 13.31
N LEU A 93 9.46 13.33 12.89
CA LEU A 93 10.82 13.76 12.63
C LEU A 93 10.90 14.68 11.40
N ALA A 94 10.21 14.34 10.32
CA ALA A 94 10.09 15.13 9.11
C ALA A 94 9.40 16.47 9.38
N ASP A 95 8.33 16.46 10.17
CA ASP A 95 7.64 17.68 10.60
C ASP A 95 8.55 18.58 11.45
N PHE A 96 9.30 18.01 12.41
CA PHE A 96 10.28 18.74 13.20
C PHE A 96 11.34 19.42 12.33
N PHE A 97 11.91 18.71 11.35
CA PHE A 97 12.91 19.28 10.44
C PHE A 97 12.31 20.34 9.51
N THR A 98 11.11 20.13 8.99
CA THR A 98 10.40 21.09 8.14
C THR A 98 10.17 22.43 8.87
N ARG A 99 9.94 22.38 10.19
CA ARG A 99 9.72 23.56 11.04
C ARG A 99 11.03 24.22 11.53
N GLY A 100 12.19 23.73 11.08
CA GLY A 100 13.50 24.24 11.46
C GLY A 100 13.92 23.90 12.89
N GLY A 101 13.44 22.77 13.42
CA GLY A 101 13.79 22.30 14.77
C GLY A 101 13.11 23.05 15.92
N ARG A 102 12.14 23.92 15.61
CA ARG A 102 11.35 24.59 16.64
C ARG A 102 10.31 23.62 17.21
N ARG A 103 10.18 23.60 18.53
CA ARG A 103 9.10 22.87 19.20
C ARG A 103 7.78 23.60 18.94
N VAL A 104 6.70 22.86 18.69
CA VAL A 104 5.36 23.43 18.81
C VAL A 104 5.21 23.84 20.26
N GLU A 105 5.13 25.14 20.54
CA GLU A 105 4.59 25.59 21.81
C GLU A 105 3.17 25.04 21.85
N THR A 106 2.90 24.08 22.74
CA THR A 106 1.55 23.60 23.03
C THR A 106 0.80 24.73 23.75
N GLY A 107 0.57 25.83 23.04
CA GLY A 107 -0.20 26.98 23.46
C GLY A 107 -1.51 26.93 22.71
N ALA A 108 -2.57 26.61 23.45
CA ALA A 108 -3.93 26.35 22.98
C ALA A 108 -4.03 25.13 22.06
N GLU A 109 -4.50 24.02 22.64
CA GLU A 109 -5.58 23.29 21.99
C GLU A 109 -6.60 24.35 21.54
N THR A 110 -6.55 24.75 20.27
CA THR A 110 -7.70 25.36 19.62
C THR A 110 -8.81 24.37 19.88
N ALA A 111 -9.69 24.71 20.83
CA ALA A 111 -10.86 23.93 21.19
C ALA A 111 -11.45 23.45 19.86
N GLY A 112 -11.28 22.15 19.59
CA GLY A 112 -11.55 21.61 18.26
C GLY A 112 -12.96 22.03 17.90
N GLU A 113 -13.09 22.83 16.84
CA GLU A 113 -14.39 23.17 16.29
C GLU A 113 -15.10 21.85 16.06
N GLN A 114 -16.13 21.60 16.87
CA GLN A 114 -16.79 20.29 16.87
C GLN A 114 -17.28 20.05 15.44
N PRO A 115 -16.90 18.94 14.80
CA PRO A 115 -17.23 18.73 13.41
C PRO A 115 -18.76 18.64 13.31
N ALA A 116 -19.33 19.32 12.31
CA ALA A 116 -20.78 19.56 12.19
C ALA A 116 -21.65 18.27 12.20
N TRP A 117 -21.07 17.10 11.94
CA TRP A 117 -21.77 15.82 12.01
C TRP A 117 -22.02 15.35 13.46
N ALA A 118 -21.19 15.79 14.43
CA ALA A 118 -21.30 15.38 15.83
C ALA A 118 -22.55 15.96 16.53
N THR A 119 -22.99 17.16 16.13
CA THR A 119 -24.27 17.75 16.55
C THR A 119 -25.44 17.00 15.94
N THR A 120 -25.37 16.67 14.65
CA THR A 120 -26.43 15.93 13.95
C THR A 120 -26.69 14.53 14.53
N VAL A 121 -25.66 13.84 15.02
CA VAL A 121 -25.81 12.50 15.62
C VAL A 121 -26.53 12.56 16.98
N ARG A 122 -26.23 13.57 17.82
CA ARG A 122 -26.84 13.72 19.15
C ARG A 122 -28.34 14.02 19.08
N GLU A 123 -28.77 14.80 18.09
CA GLU A 123 -30.20 15.12 17.89
C GLU A 123 -31.03 13.89 17.50
N ARG A 124 -30.43 12.92 16.79
CA ARG A 124 -31.12 11.69 16.35
C ARG A 124 -31.25 10.63 17.44
N THR A 125 -30.38 10.65 18.45
CA THR A 125 -30.40 9.71 19.58
C THR A 125 -31.33 10.13 20.71
N ALA A 126 -31.90 11.34 20.67
CA ALA A 126 -32.83 11.87 21.66
C ALA A 126 -34.31 11.62 21.31
N HIS A 127 -34.57 10.92 20.20
CA HIS A 127 -35.89 10.46 19.75
C HIS A 127 -35.95 8.93 19.78
#